data_AF-A0A498D8Q2-F1
#
_entry.id   AF-A0A498D8Q2-F1
#
_cell.length_a   1.000
_cell.length_b   1.000
_cell.length_c   1.000
_cell.angle_alpha   90.00
_cell.angle_beta   90.00
_cell.angle_gamma   90.00
#
_symmetry.space_group_name_H-M   'P 1'
#
loop_
_entity.id
_entity.type
_entity.pdbx_description
1 polymer ?
#
loop_
_entity_poly.entity_id
_entity_poly.type
_entity_poly.pdbx_seq_one_letter_code
_entity_poly.pdbx_strand_id
1 'polypeptide(L)'
;MKMAYLFKKFDFDEFNKGKLYMVKEAKEKYKWDREKMKETDEYEGVQLILEIKQDDYEYETKDGIVTGVNLNEEFQVLIPDGKIEDYEKLVARGFEAPVPVKVEGIQNAELFESKGKKPVLKVWADDVVKTTIDQSPSVGTNF
;
A
#
# COMPACT_ATOMS: atom_id res chain seq x y z
N MET A 1 2.54 22.70 -14.27
CA MET A 1 1.33 22.73 -13.41
C MET A 1 0.49 21.51 -13.76
N LYS A 2 0.23 20.64 -12.76
CA LYS A 2 -0.78 19.55 -12.67
C LYS A 2 -0.88 18.52 -13.82
N MET A 3 -0.49 17.28 -13.51
CA MET A 3 -1.36 16.09 -13.60
C MET A 3 -0.99 15.17 -12.42
N ALA A 4 -1.20 15.54 -11.16
CA ALA A 4 -2.47 15.43 -10.45
C ALA A 4 -3.32 14.19 -10.83
N TYR A 5 -2.68 13.02 -10.98
CA TYR A 5 -3.35 11.73 -10.76
C TYR A 5 -3.03 11.19 -9.35
N LEU A 6 -3.01 12.08 -8.36
CA LEU A 6 -3.08 11.66 -6.97
C LEU A 6 -4.56 11.50 -6.60
N PHE A 7 -5.07 10.30 -6.86
CA PHE A 7 -6.19 9.67 -6.13
C PHE A 7 -7.57 10.36 -6.18
N LYS A 8 -8.07 10.80 -7.35
CA LYS A 8 -9.37 11.50 -7.42
C LYS A 8 -10.64 10.64 -7.45
N LYS A 9 -10.49 9.31 -7.37
CA LYS A 9 -11.49 8.27 -7.05
C LYS A 9 -10.68 6.98 -7.11
N PHE A 10 -10.15 6.55 -5.97
CA PHE A 10 -9.15 5.49 -5.99
C PHE A 10 -9.84 4.13 -6.06
N ASP A 11 -10.02 3.65 -7.29
CA ASP A 11 -10.23 2.23 -7.52
C ASP A 11 -8.92 1.52 -7.13
N PHE A 12 -8.86 1.02 -5.89
CA PHE A 12 -7.68 0.34 -5.40
C PHE A 12 -7.43 -0.94 -6.20
N ASP A 13 -8.47 -1.63 -6.67
CA ASP A 13 -8.32 -2.85 -7.46
C ASP A 13 -7.59 -2.56 -8.76
N GLU A 14 -7.94 -1.48 -9.44
CA GLU A 14 -7.20 -1.01 -10.63
C GLU A 14 -5.76 -0.63 -10.28
N PHE A 15 -5.55 0.10 -9.19
CA PHE A 15 -4.21 0.45 -8.72
C PHE A 15 -3.37 -0.77 -8.37
N ASN A 16 -3.95 -1.81 -7.80
CA ASN A 16 -3.27 -3.03 -7.37
C ASN A 16 -2.75 -3.86 -8.56
N LYS A 17 -3.31 -3.68 -9.75
CA LYS A 17 -2.86 -4.40 -10.95
C LYS A 17 -1.40 -4.09 -11.27
N GLY A 18 -0.64 -5.15 -11.53
CA GLY A 18 0.78 -5.06 -11.87
C GLY A 18 1.68 -4.53 -10.75
N LYS A 19 1.17 -4.43 -9.50
CA LYS A 19 1.95 -3.99 -8.35
C LYS A 19 2.27 -5.12 -7.40
N LEU A 20 3.48 -5.07 -6.86
CA LEU A 20 3.88 -5.88 -5.71
C LEU A 20 4.39 -4.96 -4.61
N TYR A 21 4.05 -5.33 -3.38
CA TYR A 21 4.38 -4.55 -2.21
C TYR A 21 5.30 -5.32 -1.27
N MET A 22 5.96 -4.58 -0.39
CA MET A 22 6.61 -5.14 0.79
C MET A 22 6.12 -4.42 2.04
N VAL A 23 6.05 -5.14 3.16
CA VAL A 23 5.76 -4.52 4.45
C VAL A 23 7.03 -3.87 4.99
N LYS A 24 6.99 -2.55 5.16
CA LYS A 24 8.09 -1.76 5.76
C LYS A 24 7.98 -1.65 7.27
N GLU A 25 6.76 -1.50 7.76
CA GLU A 25 6.45 -1.35 9.17
C GLU A 25 5.11 -2.02 9.46
N ALA A 26 5.00 -2.64 10.64
CA ALA A 26 3.74 -3.10 11.20
C ALA A 26 3.65 -2.57 12.63
N LYS A 27 2.50 -2.00 12.99
CA LYS A 27 2.23 -1.57 14.36
C LYS A 27 0.77 -1.77 14.72
N GLU A 28 0.52 -2.03 15.99
CA GLU A 28 -0.83 -1.98 16.53
C GLU A 28 -1.38 -0.55 16.44
N LYS A 29 -2.68 -0.44 16.14
CA LYS A 29 -3.42 0.81 16.12
C LYS A 29 -4.48 0.77 17.20
N TYR A 30 -4.50 1.82 18.00
CA TYR A 30 -5.53 2.08 18.99
C TYR A 30 -6.23 3.40 18.66
N LYS A 31 -7.49 3.51 19.07
CA LYS A 31 -8.32 4.68 18.80
C LYS A 31 -7.77 5.92 19.48
N TRP A 32 -7.79 7.03 18.75
CA TRP A 32 -7.33 8.32 19.25
C TRP A 32 -8.47 9.10 19.92
N ASP A 33 -8.33 9.39 21.22
CA ASP A 33 -9.21 10.31 21.92
C ASP A 33 -8.79 11.75 21.59
N ARG A 34 -9.59 12.43 20.76
CA ARG A 34 -9.34 13.81 20.36
C ARG A 34 -9.50 14.80 21.51
N GLU A 35 -10.35 14.52 22.48
CA GLU A 35 -10.59 15.40 23.62
C GLU A 35 -9.42 15.34 24.60
N LYS A 36 -8.89 14.13 24.84
CA LYS A 36 -7.77 13.90 25.75
C LYS A 36 -6.39 13.96 25.07
N MET A 37 -6.36 14.11 23.74
CA MET A 37 -5.15 14.11 22.90
C MET A 37 -4.22 12.92 23.17
N LYS A 38 -4.79 11.72 23.29
CA LYS A 38 -4.00 10.49 23.54
C LYS A 38 -4.64 9.27 22.88
N GLU A 39 -3.83 8.23 22.67
CA GLU A 39 -4.35 6.90 22.32
C GLU A 39 -5.10 6.31 23.52
N THR A 40 -6.18 5.61 23.21
CA THR A 40 -7.01 4.87 24.16
C THR A 40 -6.58 3.42 24.21
N ASP A 41 -7.17 2.63 25.09
CA ASP A 41 -6.99 1.17 25.14
C ASP A 41 -7.95 0.43 24.16
N GLU A 42 -8.74 1.17 23.37
CA GLU A 42 -9.66 0.59 22.37
C GLU A 42 -8.86 0.22 21.11
N TYR A 43 -8.63 -1.09 20.94
CA TYR A 43 -7.91 -1.65 19.81
C TYR A 43 -8.67 -1.43 18.49
N GLU A 44 -8.00 -0.91 17.47
CA GLU A 44 -8.57 -0.71 16.12
C GLU A 44 -8.07 -1.75 15.11
N GLY A 45 -6.95 -2.42 15.38
CA GLY A 45 -6.35 -3.39 14.46
C GLY A 45 -4.86 -3.16 14.24
N VAL A 46 -4.33 -3.68 13.13
CA VAL A 46 -2.92 -3.51 12.74
C VAL A 46 -2.80 -2.53 11.60
N GLN A 47 -1.94 -1.53 11.74
CA GLN A 47 -1.54 -0.65 10.66
C GLN A 47 -0.21 -1.12 10.05
N LEU A 48 -0.23 -1.42 8.77
CA LEU A 48 0.94 -1.73 7.96
C LEU A 48 1.33 -0.51 7.10
N ILE A 49 2.63 -0.31 6.92
CA ILE A 49 3.17 0.57 5.88
C ILE A 49 3.69 -0.32 4.76
N LEU A 50 3.10 -0.19 3.58
CA LEU A 50 3.49 -0.92 2.39
C LEU A 50 4.28 -0.01 1.45
N GLU A 51 5.37 -0.54 0.90
CA GLU A 51 6.17 0.12 -0.14
C GLU A 51 6.03 -0.61 -1.47
N ILE A 52 5.84 0.14 -2.56
CA ILE A 52 5.69 -0.40 -3.90
C ILE A 52 7.06 -0.77 -4.46
N LYS A 53 7.27 -2.06 -4.73
CA LYS A 53 8.54 -2.59 -5.25
C LYS A 53 8.49 -3.03 -6.70
N GLN A 54 7.29 -3.21 -7.23
CA GLN A 54 7.02 -3.42 -8.63
C GLN A 54 5.81 -2.57 -9.00
N ASP A 55 5.87 -1.90 -10.15
CA ASP A 55 4.77 -1.12 -10.71
C ASP A 55 4.79 -1.24 -12.23
N ASP A 56 4.25 -2.35 -12.71
CA ASP A 56 4.10 -2.64 -14.15
C ASP A 56 2.79 -2.06 -14.71
N TYR A 57 2.09 -1.24 -13.92
CA TYR A 57 0.87 -0.60 -14.38
C TYR A 57 1.18 0.48 -15.42
N GLU A 58 0.47 0.43 -16.53
CA GLU A 58 0.58 1.40 -17.62
C GLU A 58 -0.34 2.59 -17.37
N TYR A 59 0.24 3.77 -17.21
CA TYR A 59 -0.50 5.02 -17.02
C TYR A 59 -0.58 5.78 -18.34
N GLU A 60 -1.80 6.09 -18.79
CA GLU A 60 -2.01 6.99 -19.91
C GLU A 60 -1.74 8.45 -19.50
N THR A 61 -0.71 9.06 -20.08
CA THR A 61 -0.38 10.46 -19.86
C THR A 61 -0.54 11.28 -21.13
N LYS A 62 -0.48 12.61 -21.01
CA LYS A 62 -0.52 13.52 -22.17
C LYS A 62 0.63 13.30 -23.16
N ASP A 63 1.73 12.71 -22.68
CA ASP A 63 2.97 12.51 -23.44
C ASP A 63 3.17 11.04 -23.86
N GLY A 64 2.19 10.16 -23.60
CA GLY A 64 2.23 8.73 -23.92
C GLY A 64 2.00 7.82 -22.71
N ILE A 65 2.17 6.51 -22.90
CA ILE A 65 2.08 5.50 -21.84
C ILE A 65 3.38 5.50 -21.03
N VAL A 66 3.27 5.54 -19.71
CA VAL A 66 4.39 5.50 -18.77
C VAL A 66 4.16 4.37 -17.76
N THR A 67 5.18 3.57 -17.47
CA THR A 67 5.17 2.53 -16.42
C THR A 67 6.05 2.94 -15.24
N GLY A 68 5.85 2.33 -14.06
CA GLY A 68 6.74 2.53 -12.91
C GLY A 68 6.57 3.87 -12.17
N VAL A 69 5.45 4.56 -12.34
CA VAL A 69 5.23 5.92 -11.81
C VAL A 69 5.25 5.96 -10.28
N ASN A 70 4.78 4.90 -9.61
CA ASN A 70 4.65 4.85 -8.16
C ASN A 70 5.73 3.99 -7.48
N LEU A 71 6.83 3.66 -8.16
CA LEU A 71 7.89 2.85 -7.57
C LEU A 71 8.49 3.51 -6.31
N ASN A 72 8.66 2.74 -5.23
CA ASN A 72 9.11 3.15 -3.89
C ASN A 72 8.17 4.14 -3.16
N GLU A 73 6.96 4.37 -3.67
CA GLU A 73 5.94 5.09 -2.91
C GLU A 73 5.41 4.22 -1.77
N GLU A 74 5.04 4.88 -0.66
CA GLU A 74 4.55 4.23 0.56
C GLU A 74 3.09 4.59 0.81
N PHE A 75 2.31 3.61 1.30
CA PHE A 75 0.93 3.82 1.71
C PHE A 75 0.60 3.01 2.97
N GLN A 76 -0.50 3.37 3.63
CA GLN A 76 -0.94 2.73 4.86
C GLN A 76 -2.08 1.75 4.56
N VAL A 77 -2.00 0.57 5.15
CA VAL A 77 -3.11 -0.40 5.19
C VAL A 77 -3.50 -0.62 6.64
N LEU A 78 -4.76 -0.43 6.98
CA LEU A 78 -5.33 -0.79 8.27
C LEU A 78 -6.11 -2.09 8.10
N ILE A 79 -5.78 -3.07 8.95
CA ILE A 79 -6.48 -4.35 9.03
C ILE A 79 -7.26 -4.36 10.35
N PRO A 80 -8.58 -4.12 10.32
CA PRO A 80 -9.41 -4.10 11.51
C PRO A 80 -9.32 -5.44 12.25
N ASP A 81 -9.20 -5.40 13.57
CA ASP A 81 -9.12 -6.59 14.45
C ASP A 81 -7.97 -7.58 14.14
N GLY A 82 -7.05 -7.23 13.22
CA GLY A 82 -5.88 -8.04 12.90
C GLY A 82 -4.97 -8.21 14.12
N LYS A 83 -4.11 -9.22 14.13
CA LYS A 83 -3.13 -9.42 15.21
C LYS A 83 -1.72 -9.14 14.71
N ILE A 84 -0.92 -8.42 15.49
CA ILE A 84 0.39 -7.96 15.03
C ILE A 84 1.31 -9.14 14.67
N GLU A 85 1.21 -10.25 15.39
CA GLU A 85 2.02 -11.46 15.24
C GLU A 85 1.87 -12.11 13.85
N ASP A 86 0.72 -11.89 13.19
CA ASP A 86 0.45 -12.41 11.84
C ASP A 86 1.29 -11.68 10.78
N TYR A 87 1.68 -10.43 11.05
CA TYR A 87 2.37 -9.55 10.10
C TYR A 87 3.86 -9.32 10.41
N GLU A 88 4.32 -9.61 11.62
CA GLU A 88 5.72 -9.39 12.05
C GLU A 88 6.76 -10.05 11.14
N LYS A 89 6.39 -11.20 10.54
CA LYS A 89 7.24 -11.99 9.63
C LYS A 89 7.24 -11.46 8.20
N LEU A 90 6.29 -10.59 7.85
CA LEU A 90 6.21 -9.95 6.54
C LEU A 90 7.03 -8.66 6.49
N VAL A 91 7.30 -8.05 7.66
CA VAL A 91 8.13 -6.84 7.79
C VAL A 91 9.55 -7.13 7.32
N ALA A 92 10.04 -6.37 6.35
CA ALA A 92 11.41 -6.51 5.88
C ALA A 92 12.42 -6.06 6.96
N ARG A 93 13.39 -6.94 7.26
CA ARG A 93 14.41 -6.68 8.29
C ARG A 93 15.82 -6.73 7.68
N GLY A 94 16.59 -5.65 7.89
CA GLY A 94 18.01 -5.60 7.53
C GLY A 94 18.29 -5.86 6.04
N PHE A 95 19.07 -6.91 5.77
CA PHE A 95 19.46 -7.33 4.40
C PHE A 95 18.62 -8.49 3.86
N GLU A 96 17.55 -8.89 4.53
CA GLU A 96 16.68 -9.96 4.05
C GLU A 96 15.98 -9.54 2.76
N ALA A 97 15.79 -10.50 1.85
CA ALA A 97 15.01 -10.26 0.65
C ALA A 97 13.58 -9.88 1.07
N PRO A 98 13.02 -8.77 0.55
CA PRO A 98 11.68 -8.33 0.93
C PRO A 98 10.66 -9.42 0.60
N VAL A 99 9.74 -9.66 1.54
CA VAL A 99 8.64 -10.61 1.33
C VAL A 99 7.57 -9.91 0.48
N PRO A 100 7.29 -10.38 -0.74
CA PRO A 100 6.24 -9.80 -1.55
C PRO A 100 4.88 -10.10 -0.94
N VAL A 101 4.03 -9.07 -0.85
CA VAL A 101 2.68 -9.16 -0.31
C VAL A 101 1.65 -8.55 -1.25
N LYS A 102 0.40 -8.96 -1.08
CA LYS A 102 -0.78 -8.36 -1.71
C LYS A 102 -1.80 -7.98 -0.64
N VAL A 103 -2.62 -6.96 -0.94
CA VAL A 103 -3.74 -6.54 -0.10
C VAL A 103 -5.00 -7.28 -0.58
N GLU A 104 -5.77 -7.86 0.34
CA GLU A 104 -7.01 -8.59 0.04
C GLU A 104 -8.22 -7.99 0.75
N GLY A 105 -9.40 -8.11 0.13
CA GLY A 105 -10.66 -7.67 0.73
C GLY A 105 -10.69 -6.16 1.01
N ILE A 106 -10.45 -5.33 -0.01
CA ILE A 106 -10.46 -3.87 0.17
C ILE A 106 -11.86 -3.42 0.55
N GLN A 107 -11.98 -2.83 1.73
CA GLN A 107 -13.22 -2.29 2.25
C GLN A 107 -13.39 -0.81 1.86
N ASN A 108 -12.29 -0.04 1.93
CA ASN A 108 -12.27 1.38 1.58
C ASN A 108 -10.85 1.84 1.26
N ALA A 109 -10.70 2.91 0.48
CA ALA A 109 -9.43 3.56 0.23
C ALA A 109 -9.61 5.08 0.11
N GLU A 110 -8.83 5.84 0.87
CA GLU A 110 -8.94 7.30 0.95
C GLU A 110 -7.58 7.97 0.87
N LEU A 111 -7.51 9.07 0.11
CA LEU A 111 -6.34 9.94 0.08
C LEU A 111 -6.48 11.04 1.14
N PHE A 112 -5.51 11.10 2.04
CA PHE A 112 -5.41 12.16 3.03
C PHE A 112 -4.39 13.21 2.59
N GLU A 113 -4.90 14.41 2.28
CA GLU A 113 -4.08 15.58 1.99
C GLU A 113 -4.04 16.52 3.20
N SER A 114 -2.85 16.91 3.64
CA SER A 114 -2.65 17.91 4.70
C SER A 114 -1.71 19.01 4.23
N LYS A 115 -2.01 20.26 4.59
CA LYS A 115 -1.18 21.40 4.21
C LYS A 115 0.26 21.21 4.68
N GLY A 116 1.22 21.28 3.75
CA GLY A 116 2.65 21.15 4.02
C GLY A 116 3.14 19.72 4.25
N LYS A 117 2.31 18.69 4.02
CA LYS A 117 2.70 17.27 4.11
C LYS A 117 2.45 16.55 2.78
N LYS A 118 3.23 15.50 2.52
CA LYS A 118 2.98 14.60 1.39
C LYS A 118 1.61 13.93 1.59
N PRO A 119 0.77 13.82 0.54
CA PRO A 119 -0.46 13.05 0.62
C PRO A 119 -0.19 11.61 1.04
N VAL A 120 -1.09 11.02 1.82
CA VAL A 120 -0.97 9.63 2.28
C VAL A 120 -2.22 8.87 1.85
N LEU A 121 -2.04 7.83 1.04
CA LEU A 121 -3.10 6.86 0.77
C LEU A 121 -3.28 5.98 2.00
N LYS A 122 -4.51 5.84 2.47
CA LYS A 122 -4.90 4.88 3.49
C LYS A 122 -5.92 3.92 2.93
N VAL A 123 -5.72 2.64 3.22
CA VAL A 123 -6.54 1.54 2.74
C VAL A 123 -7.05 0.77 3.94
N TRP A 124 -8.32 0.43 3.95
CA TRP A 124 -8.92 -0.50 4.89
C TRP A 124 -9.14 -1.80 4.15
N ALA A 125 -8.63 -2.89 4.69
CA ALA A 125 -8.62 -4.19 4.03
C ALA A 125 -8.86 -5.30 5.06
N ASP A 126 -9.31 -6.45 4.56
CA ASP A 126 -9.49 -7.65 5.39
C ASP A 126 -8.15 -8.27 5.78
N ASP A 127 -7.16 -8.27 4.88
CA ASP A 127 -5.85 -8.90 5.14
C ASP A 127 -4.73 -8.37 4.22
N VAL A 128 -3.48 -8.62 4.62
CA VAL A 128 -2.27 -8.53 3.79
C VAL A 128 -1.52 -9.85 3.85
N VAL A 129 -1.56 -10.57 2.74
CA VAL A 129 -1.01 -11.93 2.65
C VAL A 129 0.27 -11.96 1.82
N LYS A 130 1.16 -12.88 2.17
CA LYS A 130 2.32 -13.22 1.34
C LYS A 130 1.84 -13.69 -0.03
N THR A 131 2.48 -13.19 -1.07
CA THR A 131 2.29 -13.66 -2.45
C THR A 131 3.60 -14.19 -3.02
N THR A 132 3.54 -14.84 -4.17
CA THR A 132 4.73 -15.21 -4.96
C THR A 132 4.81 -14.28 -6.16
N ILE A 133 6.01 -13.85 -6.52
CA ILE A 133 6.24 -13.16 -7.79
C ILE A 133 5.98 -14.19 -8.88
N ASP A 134 4.89 -14.05 -9.64
CA ASP A 134 4.71 -14.82 -10.84
C ASP A 134 5.66 -14.25 -11.90
N GLN A 135 6.90 -14.75 -11.92
CA GLN A 135 7.91 -14.41 -12.93
C GLN A 135 7.56 -15.08 -14.26
N SER A 136 6.32 -14.92 -14.74
CA SER A 136 6.02 -15.23 -16.12
C SER A 136 6.83 -14.23 -16.96
N PRO A 137 7.82 -14.67 -17.75
CA PRO A 137 8.53 -13.75 -18.62
C PRO A 137 7.48 -13.14 -19.54
N SER A 138 7.40 -11.82 -19.58
CA SER A 138 6.79 -11.11 -20.69
C SER A 138 7.60 -11.54 -21.93
N VAL A 139 7.12 -12.56 -22.64
CA VAL A 139 7.63 -12.95 -23.94
C VAL A 139 7.25 -11.83 -24.89
N GLY A 140 8.01 -10.74 -24.82
CA GLY A 140 8.07 -9.72 -25.84
C GLY A 140 8.78 -10.33 -27.03
N THR A 141 7.98 -10.80 -27.97
CA THR A 141 8.35 -11.14 -29.34
C THR A 141 9.33 -10.13 -29.92
N ASN A 142 10.58 -10.54 -30.11
CA ASN A 142 11.44 -9.97 -31.14
C ASN A 142 11.17 -10.76 -32.43
N PHE A 143 10.37 -10.19 -33.32
CA PHE A 143 10.34 -10.53 -34.74
C PHE A 143 10.59 -9.25 -35.55
#